data_AF-A0A1V4K261-F1
#
_entry.id   AF-A0A1V4K261-F1
#
_cell.length_a   1.000
_cell.length_b   1.000
_cell.length_c   1.000
_cell.angle_alpha   90.00
_cell.angle_beta   90.00
_cell.angle_gamma   90.00
#
_symmetry.space_group_name_H-M   'P 1'
#
loop_
_entity.id
_entity.type
_entity.pdbx_description
1 polymer ?
#
loop_
_entity_poly.entity_id
_entity_poly.type
_entity_poly.pdbx_seq_one_letter_code
_entity_poly.pdbx_strand_id
1 'polypeptide(L)'
;MFLLAPRSCCSALELALTDAEKVFGECHQEGPVAFEDCIPLDKMKDCKKIGEGVFGEVFQIGSERGPVALKVIPIEGTERVNGEAQKSFGEILPEVIISKELSLLSEESVNRTDGFITLYSAHCVQGAYPKYLLEAWDKYHEVRGSENDRPDFFGDKQLFMVLEFEFGGRDLENMRSSLSSVITAKSVLQQVTAALAVAEQELHFEHRDLHWGNVLVKKTDVKELHYVLNGTTHTIHTAGIHVNIIDYTLSRLEKDGLTVFCDLSTDEELFEGTGDYQFDIYRQMKAENSNSWTGYHPHSNVLWLHYLADKLLKDMAYKHKKLNSSMRKTKQQLTKFHKEVLTFESAGDILRNSSLFQ
;
A
#
# COMPACT_ATOMS: atom_id res chain seq x y z
N MET A 1 23.87 0.12 -9.29
CA MET A 1 25.17 0.18 -8.58
C MET A 1 24.84 0.63 -7.17
N PHE A 2 24.98 -0.28 -6.21
CA PHE A 2 24.52 -0.13 -4.83
C PHE A 2 25.31 0.98 -4.11
N LEU A 3 24.61 1.97 -3.53
CA LEU A 3 25.18 2.90 -2.56
C LEU A 3 25.08 2.26 -1.17
N LEU A 4 26.01 1.36 -0.88
CA LEU A 4 26.31 0.93 0.48
C LEU A 4 27.78 1.28 0.73
N ALA A 5 28.02 2.28 1.58
CA ALA A 5 29.37 2.71 1.94
C ALA A 5 29.99 1.73 2.97
N PRO A 6 31.29 1.37 2.84
CA PRO A 6 31.97 0.48 3.77
C PRO A 6 32.41 1.21 5.04
N ARG A 7 32.28 0.54 6.19
CA ARG A 7 32.87 0.98 7.47
C ARG A 7 34.39 0.81 7.46
N SER A 8 35.14 1.92 7.45
CA SER A 8 36.30 2.14 8.34
C SER A 8 37.06 3.44 7.98
N CYS A 9 36.83 4.46 8.82
CA CYS A 9 37.76 5.51 9.25
C CYS A 9 38.65 6.20 8.19
N CYS A 10 38.14 7.30 7.63
CA CYS A 10 38.95 8.47 7.30
C CYS A 10 38.08 9.73 7.39
N SER A 11 38.65 10.79 7.96
CA SER A 11 38.02 12.10 8.13
C SER A 11 37.59 12.69 6.79
N ALA A 12 36.29 12.82 6.60
CA ALA A 12 35.68 13.82 5.74
C ALA A 12 34.33 14.14 6.39
N LEU A 13 33.92 15.42 6.38
CA LEU A 13 32.52 15.74 6.58
C LEU A 13 31.74 14.92 5.53
N GLU A 14 31.04 13.87 5.94
CA GLU A 14 29.94 13.35 5.13
C GLU A 14 28.96 14.52 5.04
N LEU A 15 28.92 15.18 3.87
CA LEU A 15 27.86 16.11 3.53
C LEU A 15 26.56 15.32 3.66
N ALA A 16 25.86 15.51 4.77
CA ALA A 16 24.56 14.91 4.96
C ALA A 16 23.67 15.41 3.82
N LEU A 17 23.23 14.48 2.97
CA LEU A 17 22.32 14.78 1.87
C LEU A 17 21.07 15.45 2.45
N THR A 18 20.63 16.51 1.77
CA THR A 18 19.31 17.11 2.01
C THR A 18 18.21 16.11 1.65
N ASP A 19 17.01 16.30 2.19
CA ASP A 19 15.89 15.39 1.90
C ASP A 19 15.50 15.40 0.41
N ALA A 20 15.64 16.56 -0.26
CA ALA A 20 15.48 16.66 -1.71
C ALA A 20 16.49 15.77 -2.46
N GLU A 21 17.77 15.83 -2.10
CA GLU A 21 18.81 14.99 -2.72
C GLU A 21 18.57 13.50 -2.48
N LYS A 22 18.04 13.12 -1.31
CA LYS A 22 17.64 11.72 -1.04
C LYS A 22 16.48 11.29 -1.95
N VAL A 23 15.43 12.10 -2.08
CA VAL A 23 14.29 11.80 -2.96
C VAL A 23 14.74 11.70 -4.41
N PHE A 24 15.56 12.63 -4.90
CA PHE A 24 16.11 12.57 -6.25
C PHE A 24 17.00 11.32 -6.44
N GLY A 25 17.77 10.95 -5.42
CA GLY A 25 18.55 9.71 -5.41
C GLY A 25 17.70 8.45 -5.58
N GLU A 26 16.58 8.36 -4.86
CA GLU A 26 15.61 7.26 -5.01
C GLU A 26 14.92 7.24 -6.37
N CYS A 27 14.72 8.41 -6.97
CA CYS A 27 14.16 8.57 -8.33
C CYS A 27 15.19 8.39 -9.45
N HIS A 28 16.48 8.23 -9.11
CA HIS A 28 17.59 8.25 -10.06
C HIS A 28 17.64 9.54 -10.92
N GLN A 29 17.40 10.68 -10.28
CA GLN A 29 17.39 12.02 -10.86
C GLN A 29 18.43 12.92 -10.20
N GLU A 30 18.85 13.99 -10.89
CA GLU A 30 19.67 15.08 -10.30
C GLU A 30 18.80 16.27 -9.83
N GLY A 31 17.52 16.27 -10.20
CA GLY A 31 16.52 17.30 -9.91
C GLY A 31 15.17 16.92 -10.52
N PRO A 32 14.13 17.75 -10.36
CA PRO A 32 12.82 17.42 -10.90
C PRO A 32 12.82 17.44 -12.43
N VAL A 33 11.99 16.59 -13.02
CA VAL A 33 11.77 16.52 -14.48
C VAL A 33 10.40 17.05 -14.87
N ALA A 34 10.13 17.26 -16.16
CA ALA A 34 8.80 17.67 -16.60
C ALA A 34 7.81 16.48 -16.58
N PHE A 35 6.51 16.76 -16.53
CA PHE A 35 5.48 15.71 -16.62
C PHE A 35 5.60 14.89 -17.89
N GLU A 36 5.98 15.51 -19.02
CA GLU A 36 6.12 14.87 -20.32
C GLU A 36 7.34 13.93 -20.40
N ASP A 37 8.35 14.15 -19.56
CA ASP A 37 9.52 13.28 -19.45
C ASP A 37 9.19 12.01 -18.64
N CYS A 38 8.23 12.11 -17.71
CA CYS A 38 7.75 11.01 -16.88
C CYS A 38 6.61 10.22 -17.55
N ILE A 39 5.63 10.92 -18.13
CA ILE A 39 4.42 10.36 -18.73
C ILE A 39 4.36 10.81 -20.19
N PRO A 40 4.69 9.95 -21.16
CA PRO A 40 4.62 10.31 -22.57
C PRO A 40 3.23 10.82 -22.97
N LEU A 41 3.19 11.86 -23.79
CA LEU A 41 1.94 12.55 -24.17
C LEU A 41 0.88 11.63 -24.78
N ASP A 42 1.26 10.59 -25.53
CA ASP A 42 0.34 9.60 -26.06
C ASP A 42 -0.32 8.78 -24.94
N LYS A 43 0.44 8.43 -23.89
CA LYS A 43 -0.09 7.70 -22.73
C LYS A 43 -0.98 8.58 -21.86
N MET A 44 -0.58 9.83 -21.68
CA MET A 44 -1.32 10.79 -20.86
C MET A 44 -2.71 11.08 -21.45
N LYS A 45 -2.83 11.15 -22.79
CA LYS A 45 -4.11 11.34 -23.48
C LYS A 45 -5.15 10.27 -23.20
N ASP A 46 -4.70 9.03 -23.01
CA ASP A 46 -5.55 7.87 -22.77
C ASP A 46 -5.69 7.52 -21.28
N CYS A 47 -5.21 8.40 -20.39
CA CYS A 47 -5.27 8.17 -18.96
C CYS A 47 -6.72 8.14 -18.43
N LYS A 48 -6.91 7.42 -17.33
CA LYS A 48 -8.19 7.33 -16.62
C LYS A 48 -7.95 7.44 -15.14
N LYS A 49 -8.57 8.40 -14.45
CA LYS A 49 -8.57 8.38 -12.99
C LYS A 49 -9.28 7.10 -12.51
N ILE A 50 -8.65 6.36 -11.61
CA ILE A 50 -9.14 5.06 -11.09
C ILE A 50 -9.34 5.07 -9.57
N GLY A 51 -8.71 6.01 -8.87
CA GLY A 51 -8.82 6.18 -7.44
C GLY A 51 -8.33 7.56 -7.01
N GLU A 52 -8.59 7.87 -5.76
CA GLU A 52 -8.19 9.11 -5.09
C GLU A 52 -7.89 8.79 -3.62
N GLY A 53 -7.07 9.62 -3.01
CA GLY A 53 -6.87 9.66 -1.57
C GLY A 53 -6.58 11.09 -1.16
N VAL A 54 -6.51 11.33 0.15
CA VAL A 54 -6.27 12.66 0.72
C VAL A 54 -5.00 13.29 0.12
N PHE A 55 -3.94 12.50 -0.05
CA PHE A 55 -2.64 12.99 -0.52
C PHE A 55 -2.47 13.02 -2.04
N GLY A 56 -3.45 12.59 -2.85
CA GLY A 56 -3.25 12.63 -4.30
C GLY A 56 -4.24 11.85 -5.14
N GLU A 57 -3.87 11.69 -6.40
CA GLU A 57 -4.73 11.16 -7.45
C GLU A 57 -4.10 9.92 -8.08
N VAL A 58 -4.93 8.93 -8.43
CA VAL A 58 -4.45 7.69 -9.06
C VAL A 58 -5.02 7.54 -10.46
N PHE A 59 -4.14 7.45 -11.46
CA PHE A 59 -4.50 7.30 -12.87
C PHE A 59 -4.03 5.96 -13.42
N GLN A 60 -4.83 5.34 -14.27
CA GLN A 60 -4.42 4.23 -15.10
C GLN A 60 -3.96 4.74 -16.47
N ILE A 61 -2.79 4.30 -16.92
CA ILE A 61 -2.30 4.51 -18.29
C ILE A 61 -1.92 3.17 -18.94
N GLY A 62 -1.74 3.17 -20.26
CA GLY A 62 -1.19 2.02 -20.99
C GLY A 62 0.33 2.02 -21.03
N SER A 63 0.95 0.86 -20.87
CA SER A 63 2.39 0.61 -20.99
C SER A 63 2.64 -0.61 -21.89
N GLU A 64 3.89 -0.82 -22.31
CA GLU A 64 4.31 -2.04 -23.00
C GLU A 64 4.07 -3.31 -22.17
N ARG A 65 4.03 -3.16 -20.84
CA ARG A 65 3.75 -4.25 -19.87
C ARG A 65 2.25 -4.51 -19.66
N GLY A 66 1.39 -3.71 -20.28
CA GLY A 66 -0.05 -3.67 -20.00
C GLY A 66 -0.44 -2.42 -19.22
N PRO A 67 -1.61 -2.39 -18.56
CA PRO A 67 -2.03 -1.23 -17.77
C PRO A 67 -1.15 -1.06 -16.53
N VAL A 68 -0.83 0.20 -16.20
CA VAL A 68 -0.11 0.60 -14.98
C VAL A 68 -0.90 1.67 -14.23
N ALA A 69 -0.64 1.83 -12.93
CA ALA A 69 -1.25 2.83 -12.08
C ALA A 69 -0.22 3.90 -11.69
N LEU A 70 -0.55 5.17 -11.91
CA LEU A 70 0.26 6.33 -11.54
C LEU A 70 -0.37 7.00 -10.32
N LYS A 71 0.32 6.98 -9.18
CA LYS A 71 -0.05 7.78 -8.00
C LYS A 71 0.68 9.13 -8.10
N VAL A 72 -0.07 10.22 -8.19
CA VAL A 72 0.43 11.59 -8.36
C VAL A 72 0.15 12.37 -7.07
N ILE A 73 1.21 12.77 -6.38
CA ILE A 73 1.18 13.36 -5.03
C ILE A 73 1.84 14.74 -5.08
N PRO A 74 1.12 15.86 -4.83
CA PRO A 74 1.75 17.17 -4.71
C PRO A 74 2.61 17.25 -3.45
N ILE A 75 3.81 17.82 -3.57
CA ILE A 75 4.77 17.98 -2.48
C ILE A 75 5.36 19.39 -2.45
N GLU A 76 5.90 19.80 -1.30
CA GLU A 76 6.64 21.07 -1.10
C GLU A 76 5.85 22.36 -1.39
N GLY A 77 4.55 22.28 -1.72
CA GLY A 77 3.70 23.44 -1.93
C GLY A 77 3.10 23.97 -0.63
N THR A 78 2.78 25.27 -0.62
CA THR A 78 2.17 25.95 0.54
C THR A 78 0.65 25.90 0.55
N GLU A 79 0.03 25.54 -0.57
CA GLU A 79 -1.42 25.46 -0.71
C GLU A 79 -1.92 24.14 -0.14
N ARG A 80 -3.03 24.20 0.60
CA ARG A 80 -3.70 22.99 1.07
C ARG A 80 -4.34 22.26 -0.11
N VAL A 81 -4.24 20.94 -0.10
CA VAL A 81 -4.81 20.05 -1.12
C VAL A 81 -5.71 19.05 -0.39
N ASN A 82 -7.00 19.01 -0.75
CA ASN A 82 -7.98 18.11 -0.13
C ASN A 82 -8.10 18.31 1.39
N GLY A 83 -7.94 19.55 1.85
CA GLY A 83 -7.92 19.90 3.27
C GLY A 83 -6.56 19.78 3.96
N GLU A 84 -5.59 19.07 3.38
CA GLU A 84 -4.31 18.78 4.01
C GLU A 84 -3.14 19.64 3.52
N ALA A 85 -2.11 19.78 4.35
CA ALA A 85 -0.83 20.34 3.91
C ALA A 85 -0.12 19.34 2.97
N GLN A 86 0.59 19.85 1.98
CA GLN A 86 1.41 19.02 1.12
C GLN A 86 2.61 18.47 1.89
N LYS A 87 2.96 17.21 1.63
CA LYS A 87 4.14 16.59 2.23
C LYS A 87 5.41 17.31 1.77
N SER A 88 6.35 17.49 2.68
CA SER A 88 7.74 17.85 2.36
C SER A 88 8.49 16.66 1.76
N PHE A 89 9.69 16.90 1.23
CA PHE A 89 10.62 15.85 0.79
C PHE A 89 10.91 14.85 1.90
N GLY A 90 11.06 15.31 3.14
CA GLY A 90 11.31 14.45 4.29
C GLY A 90 10.12 13.54 4.62
N GLU A 91 8.89 14.04 4.45
CA GLU A 91 7.65 13.31 4.76
C GLU A 91 7.23 12.34 3.64
N ILE A 92 7.57 12.62 2.38
CA ILE A 92 7.27 11.70 1.26
C ILE A 92 8.32 10.60 1.10
N LEU A 93 9.56 10.83 1.54
CA LEU A 93 10.65 9.88 1.40
C LEU A 93 10.35 8.48 1.98
N PRO A 94 9.71 8.33 3.16
CA PRO A 94 9.31 7.03 3.67
C PRO A 94 8.42 6.23 2.70
N GLU A 95 7.43 6.87 2.08
CA GLU A 95 6.52 6.20 1.14
C GLU A 95 7.27 5.69 -0.10
N VAL A 96 8.24 6.48 -0.61
CA VAL A 96 9.08 6.10 -1.75
C VAL A 96 9.95 4.89 -1.40
N ILE A 97 10.67 4.95 -0.27
CA ILE A 97 11.58 3.88 0.17
C ILE A 97 10.78 2.60 0.45
N ILE A 98 9.69 2.69 1.22
CA ILE A 98 8.88 1.52 1.59
C ILE A 98 8.27 0.87 0.34
N SER A 99 7.76 1.66 -0.61
CA SER A 99 7.23 1.13 -1.88
C SER A 99 8.26 0.31 -2.65
N LYS A 100 9.50 0.81 -2.71
CA LYS A 100 10.61 0.14 -3.38
C LYS A 100 11.02 -1.14 -2.66
N GLU A 101 11.20 -1.09 -1.35
CA GLU A 101 11.62 -2.24 -0.54
C GLU A 101 10.60 -3.38 -0.55
N LEU A 102 9.31 -3.06 -0.43
CA LEU A 102 8.25 -4.07 -0.51
C LEU A 102 8.12 -4.68 -1.91
N SER A 103 8.34 -3.88 -2.97
CA SER A 103 8.34 -4.38 -4.34
C SER A 103 9.46 -5.40 -4.59
N LEU A 104 10.64 -5.19 -3.98
CA LEU A 104 11.80 -6.07 -4.14
C LEU A 104 11.60 -7.45 -3.49
N LEU A 105 10.67 -7.59 -2.54
CA LEU A 105 10.34 -8.89 -1.93
C LEU A 105 9.86 -9.95 -2.94
N SER A 106 9.46 -9.56 -4.15
CA SER A 106 9.12 -10.52 -5.23
C SER A 106 10.36 -11.19 -5.84
N GLU A 107 11.54 -10.59 -5.70
CA GLU A 107 12.80 -11.05 -6.28
C GLU A 107 13.70 -11.77 -5.25
N GLU A 108 13.35 -11.69 -3.97
CA GLU A 108 14.15 -12.24 -2.88
C GLU A 108 14.15 -13.78 -2.83
N SER A 109 15.14 -14.34 -2.14
CA SER A 109 15.33 -15.80 -2.07
C SER A 109 14.93 -16.42 -0.73
N VAL A 110 15.17 -15.73 0.38
CA VAL A 110 14.94 -16.25 1.74
C VAL A 110 13.54 -15.90 2.23
N ASN A 111 13.11 -14.67 1.99
CA ASN A 111 11.78 -14.17 2.34
C ASN A 111 11.20 -13.52 1.08
N ARG A 112 10.30 -14.23 0.39
CA ARG A 112 9.77 -13.84 -0.92
C ARG A 112 8.25 -13.81 -0.96
N THR A 113 7.67 -12.75 -1.50
CA THR A 113 6.23 -12.66 -1.75
C THR A 113 5.92 -11.72 -2.92
N ASP A 114 4.91 -12.09 -3.72
CA ASP A 114 4.34 -11.23 -4.76
C ASP A 114 3.08 -10.47 -4.27
N GLY A 115 2.86 -10.46 -2.95
CA GLY A 115 1.64 -9.93 -2.34
C GLY A 115 1.62 -8.41 -2.12
N PHE A 116 2.73 -7.71 -2.36
CA PHE A 116 2.79 -6.25 -2.41
C PHE A 116 2.75 -5.79 -3.87
N ILE A 117 2.27 -4.57 -4.12
CA ILE A 117 2.24 -4.06 -5.50
C ILE A 117 3.65 -3.76 -5.98
N THR A 118 3.95 -4.14 -7.23
CA THR A 118 5.25 -3.82 -7.81
C THR A 118 5.33 -2.33 -8.13
N LEU A 119 6.41 -1.68 -7.71
CA LEU A 119 6.80 -0.33 -8.12
C LEU A 119 7.74 -0.43 -9.32
N TYR A 120 7.36 0.16 -10.46
CA TYR A 120 8.19 0.19 -11.66
C TYR A 120 9.14 1.39 -11.69
N SER A 121 8.66 2.56 -11.29
CA SER A 121 9.47 3.78 -11.23
C SER A 121 8.90 4.81 -10.25
N ALA A 122 9.78 5.70 -9.80
CA ALA A 122 9.43 6.87 -9.00
C ALA A 122 10.12 8.09 -9.62
N HIS A 123 9.38 9.19 -9.73
CA HIS A 123 9.89 10.43 -10.31
C HIS A 123 9.46 11.62 -9.46
N CYS A 124 10.40 12.54 -9.19
CA CYS A 124 10.05 13.89 -8.80
C CYS A 124 9.84 14.73 -10.06
N VAL A 125 8.68 15.36 -10.15
CA VAL A 125 8.20 16.09 -11.33
C VAL A 125 7.92 17.53 -10.95
N GLN A 126 8.19 18.47 -11.86
CA GLN A 126 7.85 19.88 -11.70
C GLN A 126 6.98 20.37 -12.87
N GLY A 127 5.91 21.10 -12.56
CA GLY A 127 5.08 21.74 -13.58
C GLY A 127 3.64 21.97 -13.12
N ALA A 128 2.83 22.63 -13.95
CA ALA A 128 1.38 22.69 -13.74
C ALA A 128 0.74 21.31 -13.98
N TYR A 129 -0.44 21.08 -13.39
CA TYR A 129 -1.13 19.81 -13.55
C TYR A 129 -1.53 19.58 -15.02
N PRO A 130 -1.16 18.45 -15.66
CA PRO A 130 -1.37 18.29 -17.09
C PRO A 130 -2.85 18.28 -17.48
N LYS A 131 -3.18 18.96 -18.58
CA LYS A 131 -4.55 19.08 -19.10
C LYS A 131 -5.26 17.73 -19.25
N TYR A 132 -4.57 16.70 -19.73
CA TYR A 132 -5.18 15.38 -19.92
C TYR A 132 -5.50 14.67 -18.60
N LEU A 133 -4.69 14.88 -17.56
CA LEU A 133 -5.01 14.37 -16.21
C LEU A 133 -6.21 15.11 -15.62
N LEU A 134 -6.32 16.43 -15.84
CA LEU A 134 -7.50 17.21 -15.46
C LEU A 134 -8.77 16.71 -16.17
N GLU A 135 -8.72 16.46 -17.47
CA GLU A 135 -9.84 15.90 -18.23
C GLU A 135 -10.25 14.51 -17.71
N ALA A 136 -9.28 13.69 -17.27
CA ALA A 136 -9.56 12.39 -16.67
C ALA A 136 -10.17 12.52 -15.26
N TRP A 137 -9.73 13.52 -14.50
CA TRP A 137 -10.31 13.87 -13.20
C TRP A 137 -11.77 14.32 -13.36
N ASP A 138 -12.05 15.21 -14.32
CA ASP A 138 -13.40 15.72 -14.59
C ASP A 138 -14.36 14.57 -14.94
N LYS A 139 -13.94 13.67 -15.83
CA LYS A 139 -14.74 12.48 -16.20
C LYS A 139 -15.02 11.56 -15.00
N TYR A 140 -14.06 11.40 -14.10
CA TYR A 140 -14.25 10.60 -12.89
C TYR A 140 -15.25 11.26 -11.94
N HIS A 141 -15.10 12.57 -11.70
CA HIS A 141 -16.00 13.35 -10.86
C HIS A 141 -17.44 13.32 -11.41
N GLU A 142 -17.63 13.47 -12.72
CA GLU A 142 -18.95 13.39 -13.36
C GLU A 142 -19.64 12.04 -13.16
N VAL A 143 -18.88 10.94 -13.17
CA VAL A 143 -19.44 9.57 -13.11
C VAL A 143 -19.58 9.04 -11.69
N ARG A 144 -18.66 9.36 -10.79
CA ARG A 144 -18.59 8.79 -9.43
C ARG A 144 -18.75 9.80 -8.31
N GLY A 145 -18.53 11.09 -8.59
CA GLY A 145 -18.16 12.06 -7.57
C GLY A 145 -16.69 11.91 -7.18
N SER A 146 -16.07 13.04 -6.84
CA SER A 146 -14.73 13.12 -6.24
C SER A 146 -14.88 13.87 -4.93
N GLU A 147 -14.28 13.37 -3.85
CA GLU A 147 -14.19 14.06 -2.57
C GLU A 147 -13.03 15.06 -2.56
N ASN A 148 -12.05 14.85 -3.44
CA ASN A 148 -10.91 15.74 -3.64
C ASN A 148 -11.27 17.04 -4.35
N ASP A 149 -10.44 18.06 -4.14
CA ASP A 149 -10.43 19.29 -4.91
C ASP A 149 -9.95 19.02 -6.35
N ARG A 150 -10.48 19.78 -7.32
CA ARG A 150 -9.98 19.71 -8.70
C ARG A 150 -8.53 20.24 -8.73
N PRO A 151 -7.52 19.48 -9.21
CA PRO A 151 -6.11 19.86 -9.08
C PRO A 151 -5.65 20.85 -10.17
N ASP A 152 -6.42 21.91 -10.43
CA ASP A 152 -6.20 22.86 -11.53
C ASP A 152 -5.54 24.19 -11.12
N PHE A 153 -5.25 24.34 -9.83
CA PHE A 153 -4.67 25.54 -9.24
C PHE A 153 -3.13 25.53 -9.21
N PHE A 154 -2.50 24.38 -9.44
CA PHE A 154 -1.04 24.24 -9.41
C PHE A 154 -0.34 25.00 -10.54
N GLY A 155 0.64 25.84 -10.18
CA GLY A 155 1.48 26.57 -11.14
C GLY A 155 2.74 25.80 -11.56
N ASP A 156 3.49 26.36 -12.52
CA ASP A 156 4.65 25.72 -13.17
C ASP A 156 5.81 25.34 -12.22
N LYS A 157 5.81 25.84 -10.99
CA LYS A 157 6.85 25.55 -9.99
C LYS A 157 6.47 24.44 -9.02
N GLN A 158 5.21 23.99 -9.02
CA GLN A 158 4.72 22.94 -8.14
C GLN A 158 5.50 21.65 -8.36
N LEU A 159 5.87 20.98 -7.27
CA LEU A 159 6.52 19.68 -7.29
C LEU A 159 5.52 18.56 -7.03
N PHE A 160 5.74 17.42 -7.67
CA PHE A 160 4.95 16.21 -7.49
C PHE A 160 5.86 15.00 -7.36
N MET A 161 5.44 14.03 -6.56
CA MET A 161 5.89 12.66 -6.71
C MET A 161 4.95 11.90 -7.64
N VAL A 162 5.52 11.24 -8.64
CA VAL A 162 4.81 10.31 -9.52
C VAL A 162 5.39 8.92 -9.31
N LEU A 163 4.57 8.03 -8.77
CA LEU A 163 4.92 6.63 -8.54
C LEU A 163 4.17 5.75 -9.55
N GLU A 164 4.90 5.04 -10.40
CA GLU A 164 4.33 4.10 -11.37
C GLU A 164 4.33 2.67 -10.79
N PHE A 165 3.14 2.13 -10.60
CA PHE A 165 2.90 0.79 -10.08
C PHE A 165 2.31 -0.15 -11.12
N GLU A 166 2.49 -1.45 -10.90
CA GLU A 166 1.66 -2.46 -11.54
C GLU A 166 0.17 -2.14 -11.32
N PHE A 167 -0.69 -2.43 -12.31
CA PHE A 167 -2.12 -2.39 -12.10
C PHE A 167 -2.62 -3.62 -11.30
N GLY A 168 -2.84 -3.44 -9.99
CA GLY A 168 -3.27 -4.50 -9.08
C GLY A 168 -4.75 -4.91 -9.14
N GLY A 169 -5.56 -4.26 -9.98
CA GLY A 169 -6.99 -4.54 -10.12
C GLY A 169 -7.87 -3.55 -9.37
N ARG A 170 -8.84 -4.05 -8.59
CA ARG A 170 -9.80 -3.22 -7.83
C ARG A 170 -9.66 -3.53 -6.35
N ASP A 171 -9.79 -2.53 -5.50
CA ASP A 171 -9.80 -2.69 -4.05
C ASP A 171 -11.00 -3.51 -3.54
N LEU A 172 -10.89 -4.04 -2.32
CA LEU A 172 -11.94 -4.89 -1.73
C LEU A 172 -13.25 -4.13 -1.50
N GLU A 173 -13.20 -2.84 -1.17
CA GLU A 173 -14.37 -1.98 -0.96
C GLU A 173 -15.21 -1.89 -2.24
N ASN A 174 -14.58 -1.57 -3.36
CA ASN A 174 -15.20 -1.56 -4.68
C ASN A 174 -15.61 -2.97 -5.16
N MET A 175 -15.10 -4.02 -4.52
CA MET A 175 -15.44 -5.42 -4.77
C MET A 175 -16.50 -5.96 -3.81
N ARG A 176 -17.11 -5.13 -2.95
CA ARG A 176 -18.10 -5.51 -1.92
C ARG A 176 -19.17 -6.49 -2.38
N SER A 177 -19.70 -6.30 -3.59
CA SER A 177 -20.77 -7.15 -4.18
C SER A 177 -20.28 -8.08 -5.29
N SER A 178 -18.96 -8.19 -5.49
CA SER A 178 -18.36 -8.87 -6.64
C SER A 178 -17.60 -10.13 -6.30
N LEU A 179 -17.17 -10.33 -5.05
CA LEU A 179 -16.51 -11.55 -4.61
C LEU A 179 -17.44 -12.76 -4.71
N SER A 180 -16.87 -13.90 -5.11
CA SER A 180 -17.65 -15.11 -5.42
C SER A 180 -18.24 -15.75 -4.16
N SER A 181 -17.41 -15.93 -3.12
CA SER A 181 -17.71 -16.77 -1.98
C SER A 181 -16.78 -16.50 -0.79
N VAL A 182 -17.17 -17.01 0.38
CA VAL A 182 -16.33 -17.02 1.60
C VAL A 182 -15.03 -17.82 1.43
N ILE A 183 -14.94 -18.70 0.43
CA ILE A 183 -13.69 -19.42 0.09
C ILE A 183 -12.69 -18.43 -0.53
N THR A 184 -13.16 -17.58 -1.43
CA THR A 184 -12.36 -16.47 -1.98
C THR A 184 -11.93 -15.53 -0.86
N ALA A 185 -12.80 -15.21 0.10
CA ALA A 185 -12.43 -14.38 1.26
C ALA A 185 -11.32 -15.01 2.13
N LYS A 186 -11.38 -16.32 2.39
CA LYS A 186 -10.29 -17.04 3.05
C LYS A 186 -8.98 -16.91 2.26
N SER A 187 -9.03 -17.04 0.93
CA SER A 187 -7.84 -16.87 0.08
C SER A 187 -7.28 -15.45 0.13
N VAL A 188 -8.13 -14.42 0.08
CA VAL A 188 -7.70 -13.01 0.27
C VAL A 188 -6.92 -12.89 1.58
N LEU A 189 -7.55 -13.31 2.68
CA LEU A 189 -6.96 -13.15 4.01
C LEU A 189 -5.65 -13.92 4.14
N GLN A 190 -5.57 -15.13 3.59
CA GLN A 190 -4.34 -15.93 3.59
C GLN A 190 -3.22 -15.27 2.78
N GLN A 191 -3.51 -14.72 1.60
CA GLN A 191 -2.53 -14.01 0.78
C GLN A 191 -2.01 -12.76 1.50
N VAL A 192 -2.90 -11.98 2.12
CA VAL A 192 -2.53 -10.79 2.91
C VAL A 192 -1.66 -11.19 4.11
N THR A 193 -2.08 -12.17 4.91
CA THR A 193 -1.29 -12.63 6.07
C THR A 193 0.09 -13.14 5.65
N ALA A 194 0.18 -13.89 4.54
CA ALA A 194 1.44 -14.36 4.00
C ALA A 194 2.37 -13.23 3.58
N ALA A 195 1.87 -12.23 2.87
CA ALA A 195 2.65 -11.07 2.46
C ALA A 195 3.18 -10.29 3.68
N LEU A 196 2.31 -10.02 4.66
CA LEU A 196 2.70 -9.34 5.90
C LEU A 196 3.76 -10.15 6.67
N ALA A 197 3.60 -11.45 6.83
CA ALA A 197 4.58 -12.28 7.54
C ALA A 197 5.96 -12.30 6.87
N VAL A 198 6.01 -12.30 5.53
CA VAL A 198 7.26 -12.20 4.78
C VAL A 198 7.93 -10.84 5.02
N ALA A 199 7.17 -9.75 4.97
CA ALA A 199 7.70 -8.41 5.23
C ALA A 199 8.06 -8.18 6.70
N GLU A 200 7.32 -8.74 7.65
CA GLU A 200 7.68 -8.76 9.09
C GLU A 200 9.04 -9.42 9.29
N GLN A 201 9.27 -10.54 8.60
CA GLN A 201 10.49 -11.33 8.74
C GLN A 201 11.70 -10.69 8.08
N GLU A 202 11.54 -10.06 6.91
CA GLU A 202 12.64 -9.46 6.16
C GLU A 202 12.93 -8.02 6.61
N LEU A 203 11.89 -7.24 6.90
CA LEU A 203 11.96 -5.79 7.01
C LEU A 203 11.38 -5.24 8.32
N HIS A 204 11.01 -6.10 9.29
CA HIS A 204 10.28 -5.68 10.49
C HIS A 204 9.09 -4.78 10.12
N PHE A 205 8.35 -5.16 9.08
CA PHE A 205 7.34 -4.30 8.47
C PHE A 205 6.04 -4.24 9.28
N GLU A 206 5.46 -3.05 9.32
CA GLU A 206 4.09 -2.79 9.75
C GLU A 206 3.38 -1.93 8.71
N HIS A 207 2.21 -2.36 8.23
CA HIS A 207 1.48 -1.56 7.24
C HIS A 207 0.86 -0.30 7.83
N ARG A 208 0.28 -0.43 9.03
CA ARG A 208 -0.37 0.63 9.82
C ARG A 208 -1.57 1.34 9.18
N ASP A 209 -1.96 0.97 7.97
CA ASP A 209 -3.13 1.53 7.29
C ASP A 209 -3.83 0.55 6.34
N LEU A 210 -3.91 -0.73 6.72
CA LEU A 210 -4.40 -1.76 5.82
C LEU A 210 -5.93 -1.88 5.83
N HIS A 211 -6.62 -0.76 5.56
CA HIS A 211 -8.04 -0.77 5.31
C HIS A 211 -8.36 -1.49 4.00
N TRP A 212 -9.62 -1.87 3.78
CA TRP A 212 -10.02 -2.68 2.62
C TRP A 212 -9.87 -1.96 1.26
N GLY A 213 -9.64 -0.63 1.27
CA GLY A 213 -9.25 0.15 0.10
C GLY A 213 -7.81 -0.13 -0.35
N ASN A 214 -6.96 -0.56 0.59
CA ASN A 214 -5.53 -0.85 0.37
C ASN A 214 -5.25 -2.33 0.07
N VAL A 215 -6.29 -3.11 -0.24
CA VAL A 215 -6.18 -4.50 -0.66
C VAL A 215 -6.77 -4.64 -2.06
N LEU A 216 -5.91 -4.60 -3.08
CA LEU A 216 -6.32 -4.79 -4.47
C LEU A 216 -6.51 -6.28 -4.76
N VAL A 217 -7.54 -6.58 -5.57
CA VAL A 217 -7.80 -7.91 -6.09
C VAL A 217 -7.96 -7.91 -7.61
N LYS A 218 -7.30 -8.86 -8.26
CA LYS A 218 -7.45 -9.16 -9.69
C LYS A 218 -7.75 -10.63 -9.91
N LYS A 219 -8.50 -10.94 -10.98
CA LYS A 219 -8.77 -12.34 -11.35
C LYS A 219 -7.49 -12.98 -11.86
N THR A 220 -7.31 -14.26 -11.55
CA THR A 220 -6.18 -15.05 -12.05
C THR A 220 -6.60 -16.48 -12.38
N ASP A 221 -6.03 -17.03 -13.44
CA ASP A 221 -6.20 -18.44 -13.81
C ASP A 221 -5.25 -19.37 -13.04
N VAL A 222 -4.17 -18.80 -12.48
CA VAL A 222 -3.20 -19.47 -11.62
C VAL A 222 -3.92 -20.05 -10.41
N LYS A 223 -3.73 -21.34 -10.13
CA LYS A 223 -4.44 -22.04 -9.04
C LYS A 223 -3.77 -21.88 -7.70
N GLU A 224 -2.45 -21.74 -7.71
CA GLU A 224 -1.58 -21.72 -6.55
C GLU A 224 -0.55 -20.62 -6.69
N LEU A 225 -0.38 -19.83 -5.64
CA LEU A 225 0.72 -18.88 -5.49
C LEU A 225 1.72 -19.46 -4.50
N HIS A 226 2.97 -19.02 -4.60
CA HIS A 226 4.04 -19.44 -3.71
C HIS A 226 4.64 -18.23 -3.01
N TYR A 227 4.93 -18.39 -1.72
CA TYR A 227 5.75 -17.45 -0.96
C TYR A 227 6.87 -18.23 -0.29
N VAL A 228 7.97 -17.55 0.03
CA VAL A 228 9.09 -18.13 0.77
C VAL A 228 9.18 -17.41 2.10
N LEU A 229 9.23 -18.16 3.20
CA LEU A 229 9.43 -17.60 4.54
C LEU A 229 10.53 -18.39 5.23
N ASN A 230 11.59 -17.70 5.65
CA ASN A 230 12.77 -18.32 6.26
C ASN A 230 13.35 -19.47 5.39
N GLY A 231 13.41 -19.23 4.07
CA GLY A 231 13.92 -20.19 3.07
C GLY A 231 12.97 -21.36 2.76
N THR A 232 11.82 -21.45 3.41
CA THR A 232 10.82 -22.51 3.16
C THR A 232 9.76 -22.02 2.20
N THR A 233 9.54 -22.76 1.10
CA THR A 233 8.48 -22.45 0.14
C THR A 233 7.14 -22.97 0.64
N HIS A 234 6.14 -22.10 0.66
CA HIS A 234 4.77 -22.39 1.04
C HIS A 234 3.83 -22.11 -0.14
N THR A 235 2.63 -22.70 -0.11
CA THR A 235 1.66 -22.62 -1.20
C THR A 235 0.31 -22.09 -0.71
N ILE A 236 -0.31 -21.20 -1.49
CA ILE A 236 -1.63 -20.63 -1.22
C ILE A 236 -2.53 -20.87 -2.43
N HIS A 237 -3.70 -21.47 -2.22
CA HIS A 237 -4.69 -21.57 -3.28
C HIS A 237 -5.36 -20.22 -3.54
N THR A 238 -5.35 -19.78 -4.80
CA THR A 238 -5.82 -18.44 -5.21
C THR A 238 -7.33 -18.28 -5.14
N ALA A 239 -8.09 -19.38 -5.21
CA ALA A 239 -9.54 -19.32 -5.43
C ALA A 239 -9.94 -18.40 -6.61
N GLY A 240 -9.07 -18.29 -7.63
CA GLY A 240 -9.26 -17.46 -8.82
C GLY A 240 -8.95 -15.97 -8.65
N ILE A 241 -8.31 -15.57 -7.54
CA ILE A 241 -7.91 -14.19 -7.27
C ILE A 241 -6.44 -14.08 -6.84
N HIS A 242 -5.81 -12.99 -7.23
CA HIS A 242 -4.50 -12.57 -6.75
C HIS A 242 -4.66 -11.24 -6.02
N VAL A 243 -3.98 -11.09 -4.87
CA VAL A 243 -4.03 -9.93 -4.00
C VAL A 243 -2.75 -9.13 -4.10
N ASN A 244 -2.86 -7.80 -4.15
CA ASN A 244 -1.74 -6.88 -3.97
C ASN A 244 -2.09 -5.86 -2.87
N ILE A 245 -1.23 -5.75 -1.87
CA ILE A 245 -1.30 -4.74 -0.80
C ILE A 245 -0.69 -3.44 -1.32
N ILE A 246 -1.34 -2.30 -1.08
CA ILE A 246 -0.93 -0.98 -1.56
C ILE A 246 -0.96 0.09 -0.45
N ASP A 247 -0.47 1.28 -0.79
CA ASP A 247 -0.48 2.48 0.04
C ASP A 247 0.27 2.36 1.36
N TYR A 248 1.53 2.78 1.33
CA TYR A 248 2.44 2.65 2.45
C TYR A 248 2.66 3.98 3.18
N THR A 249 1.71 4.91 3.04
CA THR A 249 1.80 6.27 3.58
C THR A 249 2.10 6.28 5.08
N LEU A 250 1.44 5.41 5.86
CA LEU A 250 1.61 5.33 7.32
C LEU A 250 2.56 4.22 7.78
N SER A 251 3.13 3.48 6.83
CA SER A 251 3.87 2.25 7.12
C SER A 251 5.19 2.48 7.84
N ARG A 252 5.75 1.39 8.37
CA ARG A 252 7.06 1.34 9.00
C ARG A 252 7.82 0.10 8.56
N LEU A 253 9.11 0.25 8.31
CA LEU A 253 10.06 -0.86 8.17
C LEU A 253 11.42 -0.52 8.77
N GLU A 254 12.28 -1.52 8.84
CA GLU A 254 13.67 -1.38 9.20
C GLU A 254 14.52 -2.23 8.27
N LYS A 255 15.58 -1.63 7.72
CA LYS A 255 16.55 -2.30 6.86
C LYS A 255 17.95 -1.81 7.21
N ASP A 256 18.89 -2.74 7.33
CA ASP A 256 20.29 -2.44 7.68
C ASP A 256 20.46 -1.61 8.97
N GLY A 257 19.53 -1.76 9.91
CA GLY A 257 19.49 -1.02 11.18
C GLY A 257 18.97 0.43 11.07
N LEU A 258 18.42 0.81 9.92
CA LEU A 258 17.76 2.09 9.70
C LEU A 258 16.24 1.89 9.67
N THR A 259 15.54 2.61 10.55
CA THR A 259 14.07 2.62 10.58
C THR A 259 13.53 3.71 9.65
N VAL A 260 12.63 3.31 8.75
CA VAL A 260 11.87 4.21 7.87
C VAL A 260 10.42 4.10 8.27
N PHE A 261 9.80 5.23 8.63
CA PHE A 261 8.43 5.26 9.13
C PHE A 261 7.80 6.65 8.94
N CYS A 262 6.48 6.70 8.95
CA CYS A 262 5.72 7.94 9.10
C CYS A 262 5.49 8.21 10.59
N ASP A 263 5.87 9.40 11.07
CA ASP A 263 5.63 9.81 12.46
C ASP A 263 4.23 10.42 12.62
N LEU A 264 3.35 9.68 13.31
CA LEU A 264 1.96 10.09 13.56
C LEU A 264 1.76 10.67 14.96
N SER A 265 2.85 10.97 15.68
CA SER A 265 2.77 11.36 17.10
C SER A 265 2.01 12.67 17.33
N THR A 266 1.97 13.54 16.33
CA THR A 266 1.32 14.86 16.35
C THR A 266 0.03 14.95 15.53
N ASP A 267 -0.37 13.88 14.85
CA ASP A 267 -1.59 13.85 14.05
C ASP A 267 -2.78 13.58 14.98
N GLU A 268 -3.62 14.59 15.25
CA GLU A 268 -4.79 14.40 16.12
C GLU A 268 -6.00 13.88 15.32
N GLU A 269 -6.20 14.39 14.11
CA GLU A 269 -7.38 14.12 13.26
C GLU A 269 -7.49 12.64 12.90
N LEU A 270 -6.36 11.97 12.63
CA LEU A 270 -6.33 10.53 12.35
C LEU A 270 -6.97 9.68 13.46
N PHE A 271 -6.83 10.09 14.73
CA PHE A 271 -7.32 9.32 15.88
C PHE A 271 -8.74 9.70 16.33
N GLU A 272 -9.27 10.81 15.83
CA GLU A 272 -10.61 11.31 16.12
C GLU A 272 -11.69 10.74 15.19
N GLY A 273 -11.30 10.09 14.09
CA GLY A 273 -12.22 9.47 13.14
C GLY A 273 -13.22 8.51 13.78
N THR A 274 -14.46 8.48 13.26
CA THR A 274 -15.55 7.61 13.75
C THR A 274 -16.38 7.06 12.59
N GLY A 275 -17.24 6.07 12.88
CA GLY A 275 -18.20 5.53 11.90
C GLY A 275 -17.76 4.23 11.22
N ASP A 276 -16.49 3.86 11.32
CA ASP A 276 -15.96 2.57 10.86
C ASP A 276 -14.94 2.00 11.87
N TYR A 277 -14.85 0.67 11.95
CA TYR A 277 -13.87 -0.05 12.78
C TYR A 277 -12.42 0.31 12.44
N GLN A 278 -12.16 0.81 11.22
CA GLN A 278 -10.87 1.33 10.78
C GLN A 278 -10.30 2.34 11.78
N PHE A 279 -11.12 3.28 12.24
CA PHE A 279 -10.65 4.32 13.15
C PHE A 279 -10.33 3.80 14.55
N ASP A 280 -10.98 2.71 14.98
CA ASP A 280 -10.62 2.02 16.21
C ASP A 280 -9.23 1.37 16.10
N ILE A 281 -8.80 0.95 14.91
CA ILE A 281 -7.47 0.37 14.69
C ILE A 281 -6.38 1.42 14.93
N TYR A 282 -6.53 2.65 14.41
CA TYR A 282 -5.57 3.73 14.68
C TYR A 282 -5.43 4.00 16.18
N ARG A 283 -6.55 4.07 16.92
CA ARG A 283 -6.53 4.25 18.38
C ARG A 283 -5.88 3.08 19.11
N GLN A 284 -6.13 1.85 18.69
CA GLN A 284 -5.50 0.66 19.27
C GLN A 284 -3.99 0.66 19.03
N MET A 285 -3.52 0.95 17.81
CA MET A 285 -2.08 1.07 17.51
C MET A 285 -1.42 2.14 18.37
N LYS A 286 -2.02 3.34 18.47
CA LYS A 286 -1.52 4.43 19.32
C LYS A 286 -1.42 4.04 20.79
N ALA A 287 -2.42 3.31 21.29
CA ALA A 287 -2.42 2.82 22.67
C ALA A 287 -1.32 1.76 22.90
N GLU A 288 -1.16 0.79 21.99
CA GLU A 288 -0.18 -0.29 22.10
C GLU A 288 1.27 0.20 21.99
N ASN A 289 1.54 1.13 21.07
CA ASN A 289 2.88 1.70 20.89
C ASN A 289 3.15 2.92 21.79
N SER A 290 2.21 3.30 22.66
CA SER A 290 2.31 4.48 23.53
C SER A 290 2.64 5.79 22.77
N ASN A 291 2.07 5.94 21.58
CA ASN A 291 2.32 7.02 20.62
C ASN A 291 3.79 7.13 20.12
N SER A 292 4.56 6.03 20.20
CA SER A 292 5.94 5.94 19.70
C SER A 292 6.00 5.16 18.39
N TRP A 293 5.92 5.87 17.26
CA TRP A 293 5.78 5.27 15.92
C TRP A 293 7.10 4.73 15.32
N THR A 294 8.24 4.95 15.97
CA THR A 294 9.54 4.39 15.57
C THR A 294 9.70 2.90 15.91
N GLY A 295 9.01 2.43 16.95
CA GLY A 295 9.10 1.07 17.46
C GLY A 295 8.62 0.03 16.44
N TYR A 296 9.03 -1.22 16.62
CA TYR A 296 8.49 -2.36 15.88
C TYR A 296 7.43 -3.09 16.72
N HIS A 297 6.19 -3.01 16.27
CA HIS A 297 5.01 -3.58 16.91
C HIS A 297 4.20 -4.40 15.89
N PRO A 298 4.64 -5.61 15.50
CA PRO A 298 3.97 -6.41 14.47
C PRO A 298 2.53 -6.79 14.81
N HIS A 299 2.11 -6.65 16.07
CA HIS A 299 0.72 -6.76 16.46
C HIS A 299 -0.19 -5.75 15.74
N SER A 300 0.33 -4.61 15.27
CA SER A 300 -0.44 -3.69 14.41
C SER A 300 -0.94 -4.36 13.12
N ASN A 301 -0.15 -5.26 12.52
CA ASN A 301 -0.60 -6.06 11.37
C ASN A 301 -1.73 -7.03 11.76
N VAL A 302 -1.69 -7.57 12.99
CA VAL A 302 -2.76 -8.42 13.56
C VAL A 302 -4.06 -7.65 13.71
N LEU A 303 -4.01 -6.41 14.23
CA LEU A 303 -5.16 -5.51 14.33
C LEU A 303 -5.81 -5.27 12.95
N TRP A 304 -5.00 -5.02 11.93
CA TRP A 304 -5.50 -4.86 10.56
C TRP A 304 -6.05 -6.15 9.94
N LEU A 305 -5.43 -7.31 10.21
CA LEU A 305 -5.97 -8.61 9.78
C LEU A 305 -7.30 -8.92 10.45
N HIS A 306 -7.48 -8.51 11.71
CA HIS A 306 -8.77 -8.58 12.40
C HIS A 306 -9.81 -7.68 11.74
N TYR A 307 -9.45 -6.43 11.44
CA TYR A 307 -10.30 -5.51 10.67
C TYR A 307 -10.71 -6.10 9.31
N LEU A 308 -9.77 -6.65 8.55
CA LEU A 308 -10.07 -7.27 7.25
C LEU A 308 -10.98 -8.50 7.41
N ALA A 309 -10.76 -9.33 8.43
CA ALA A 309 -11.64 -10.45 8.73
C ALA A 309 -13.06 -9.98 9.08
N ASP A 310 -13.20 -8.87 9.82
CA ASP A 310 -14.48 -8.23 10.13
C ASP A 310 -15.21 -7.80 8.85
N LYS A 311 -14.54 -7.03 7.98
CA LYS A 311 -15.08 -6.59 6.68
C LYS A 311 -15.48 -7.76 5.79
N LEU A 312 -14.62 -8.78 5.67
CA LEU A 312 -14.90 -9.98 4.88
C LEU A 312 -16.10 -10.78 5.44
N LEU A 313 -16.34 -10.76 6.74
CA LEU A 313 -17.47 -11.48 7.35
C LEU A 313 -18.78 -10.71 7.34
N LYS A 314 -18.74 -9.40 7.57
CA LYS A 314 -19.91 -8.57 7.86
C LYS A 314 -20.35 -7.70 6.68
N ASP A 315 -19.40 -7.15 5.92
CA ASP A 315 -19.70 -6.14 4.89
C ASP A 315 -19.72 -6.67 3.47
N MET A 316 -19.05 -7.81 3.20
CA MET A 316 -19.03 -8.41 1.88
C MET A 316 -20.33 -9.15 1.53
N ALA A 317 -20.88 -8.83 0.35
CA ALA A 317 -22.04 -9.48 -0.23
C ALA A 317 -21.62 -10.50 -1.31
N TYR A 318 -21.53 -11.76 -0.92
CA TYR A 318 -21.09 -12.84 -1.81
C TYR A 318 -22.16 -13.24 -2.84
N LYS A 319 -21.74 -13.43 -4.10
CA LYS A 319 -22.62 -13.84 -5.21
C LYS A 319 -23.32 -15.18 -4.95
N HIS A 320 -22.62 -16.15 -4.37
CA HIS A 320 -23.20 -17.45 -4.03
C HIS A 320 -23.99 -17.39 -2.71
N LYS A 321 -25.29 -17.10 -2.82
CA LYS A 321 -26.19 -16.99 -1.65
C LYS A 321 -26.44 -18.32 -0.91
N LYS A 322 -26.41 -19.46 -1.60
CA LYS A 322 -26.58 -20.79 -0.97
C LYS A 322 -25.23 -21.35 -0.56
N LEU A 323 -24.97 -21.34 0.74
CA LEU A 323 -23.78 -21.97 1.31
C LEU A 323 -23.90 -23.50 1.19
N ASN A 324 -23.03 -24.10 0.36
CA ASN A 324 -22.78 -25.54 0.40
C ASN A 324 -22.03 -25.93 1.69
N SER A 325 -21.84 -27.23 1.95
CA SER A 325 -21.18 -27.71 3.18
C SER A 325 -19.77 -27.14 3.37
N SER A 326 -18.98 -27.08 2.30
CA SER A 326 -17.63 -26.50 2.31
C SER A 326 -17.65 -25.01 2.69
N MET A 327 -18.51 -24.21 2.05
CA MET A 327 -18.65 -22.78 2.35
C MET A 327 -19.11 -22.53 3.81
N ARG A 328 -19.99 -23.37 4.36
CA ARG A 328 -20.38 -23.25 5.78
C ARG A 328 -19.20 -23.50 6.70
N LYS A 329 -18.40 -24.54 6.43
CA LYS A 329 -17.18 -24.84 7.17
C LYS A 329 -16.19 -23.67 7.09
N THR A 330 -15.94 -23.12 5.91
CA THR A 330 -15.06 -21.95 5.74
C THR A 330 -15.56 -20.73 6.49
N LYS A 331 -16.88 -20.45 6.44
CA LYS A 331 -17.48 -19.35 7.21
C LYS A 331 -17.30 -19.56 8.73
N GLN A 332 -17.47 -20.80 9.22
CA GLN A 332 -17.21 -21.13 10.62
C GLN A 332 -15.75 -20.94 11.00
N GLN A 333 -14.81 -21.36 10.15
CA GLN A 333 -13.37 -21.16 10.36
C GLN A 333 -13.01 -19.66 10.39
N LEU A 334 -13.51 -18.86 9.44
CA LEU A 334 -13.31 -17.40 9.45
C LEU A 334 -13.92 -16.74 10.69
N THR A 335 -15.12 -17.17 11.11
CA THR A 335 -15.75 -16.67 12.34
C THR A 335 -14.94 -17.03 13.58
N LYS A 336 -14.34 -18.23 13.60
CA LYS A 336 -13.45 -18.65 14.69
C LYS A 336 -12.17 -17.80 14.67
N PHE A 337 -11.54 -17.66 13.50
CA PHE A 337 -10.37 -16.82 13.29
C PHE A 337 -10.60 -15.39 13.81
N HIS A 338 -11.68 -14.73 13.40
CA HIS A 338 -12.02 -13.39 13.87
C HIS A 338 -12.10 -13.30 15.41
N LYS A 339 -12.51 -14.37 16.11
CA LYS A 339 -12.58 -14.36 17.58
C LYS A 339 -11.24 -14.60 18.27
N GLU A 340 -10.29 -15.25 17.60
CA GLU A 340 -8.99 -15.64 18.17
C GLU A 340 -7.82 -14.81 17.62
N VAL A 341 -7.99 -14.09 16.51
CA VAL A 341 -6.87 -13.44 15.80
C VAL A 341 -6.12 -12.42 16.66
N LEU A 342 -6.80 -11.71 17.55
CA LEU A 342 -6.18 -10.74 18.46
C LEU A 342 -5.34 -11.38 19.59
N THR A 343 -5.27 -12.72 19.66
CA THR A 343 -4.40 -13.42 20.63
C THR A 343 -3.05 -13.82 20.03
N PHE A 344 -2.81 -13.55 18.74
CA PHE A 344 -1.52 -13.80 18.09
C PHE A 344 -0.66 -12.55 18.14
N GLU A 345 0.66 -12.72 18.12
CA GLU A 345 1.61 -11.62 18.29
C GLU A 345 1.99 -10.93 16.96
N SER A 346 1.80 -11.60 15.82
CA SER A 346 2.22 -11.12 14.48
C SER A 346 1.51 -11.87 13.35
N ALA A 347 1.61 -11.39 12.10
CA ALA A 347 1.11 -12.14 10.95
C ALA A 347 1.86 -13.47 10.75
N GLY A 348 3.16 -13.50 11.04
CA GLY A 348 3.96 -14.73 11.06
C GLY A 348 3.49 -15.77 12.09
N ASP A 349 3.08 -15.30 13.28
CA ASP A 349 2.49 -16.15 14.33
C ASP A 349 1.14 -16.73 13.87
N ILE A 350 0.30 -15.90 13.25
CA ILE A 350 -0.99 -16.33 12.67
C ILE A 350 -0.79 -17.46 11.65
N LEU A 351 0.13 -17.33 10.69
CA LEU A 351 0.35 -18.36 9.67
C LEU A 351 0.78 -19.71 10.28
N ARG A 352 1.56 -19.66 11.36
CA ARG A 352 2.09 -20.84 12.02
C ARG A 352 1.02 -21.56 12.86
N ASN A 353 0.24 -20.78 13.60
CA ASN A 353 -0.54 -21.30 14.72
C ASN A 353 -2.06 -21.24 14.50
N SER A 354 -2.56 -20.49 13.51
CA SER A 354 -3.99 -20.41 13.25
C SER A 354 -4.53 -21.66 12.56
N SER A 355 -5.58 -22.23 13.15
CA SER A 355 -6.38 -23.31 12.55
C SER A 355 -7.11 -22.92 11.25
N LEU A 356 -7.10 -21.63 10.87
CA LEU A 356 -7.63 -21.20 9.57
C LEU A 356 -6.71 -21.62 8.41
N PHE A 357 -5.39 -21.60 8.63
CA PHE A 357 -4.37 -21.80 7.58
C PHE A 357 -3.68 -23.17 7.64
N GLN A 358 -3.95 -23.96 8.69
CA GLN A 358 -3.73 -25.41 8.74
C GLN A 358 -4.85 -26.15 8.00
#